data_AF-A0A2H3TRB0-F1
#
_entry.id   AF-A0A2H3TRB0-F1
#
_cell.length_a   1.000
_cell.length_b   1.000
_cell.length_c   1.000
_cell.angle_alpha   90.00
_cell.angle_beta   90.00
_cell.angle_gamma   90.00
#
_symmetry.space_group_name_H-M   'P 1'
#
loop_
_entity.id
_entity.type
_entity.pdbx_description
1 polymer ?
#
loop_
_entity_poly.entity_id
_entity_poly.type
_entity_poly.pdbx_seq_one_letter_code
_entity_poly.pdbx_strand_id
1 'polypeptide(L)'
;MSRVASPPPEMSLIAFQGDFCFAFMFSNFVWRSYGTPWLDQAAAGKLGSLSLDATKALSEANFGRSNHKPDIELKGVVQYGKCLKTLAGALGSGAVQGGQHLLVPILVLLMHAASYADQTGAVFHLRGLARLLHLCGPEAFQAQPFLNAFEATRATLLVASLYGKQRLFLEEERWRMVPYERNKGFKTPQSQLLDILVVVPGILQDHEATQSMDEDGSNSRAELLERVERQLVALYLWRWQWQARSGNHVESDAGNTPQLNGRAAEALGSIGTSRQSGRLRLGKFALATELMLYNATLMWLIALYWKIDPVSASARIEACADAAMPDEPATNYLSFEPLRRPGGAVTVRDPAMEICRVFEWVAHHHCRSKEPSFLYLFPMGVAMSVLEAEPETKAWATSLLNISPITANYAHGQNAAGFGFYVTPEALHPEKVVAKEQLFSAQHMQQLAV
;
A
#
# COMPACT_ATOMS: atom_id res chain seq x y z
N MET A 1 -60.93 -37.84 -8.41
CA MET A 1 -59.81 -37.40 -7.54
C MET A 1 -58.57 -37.27 -8.42
N SER A 2 -58.16 -36.03 -8.72
CA SER A 2 -56.95 -35.74 -9.50
C SER A 2 -55.72 -35.95 -8.61
N ARG A 3 -54.79 -36.85 -9.01
CA ARG A 3 -53.48 -36.97 -8.37
C ARG A 3 -52.67 -35.73 -8.72
N VAL A 4 -52.54 -34.81 -7.77
CA VAL A 4 -51.56 -33.72 -7.85
C VAL A 4 -50.18 -34.38 -7.82
N ALA A 5 -49.47 -34.34 -8.94
CA ALA A 5 -48.10 -34.80 -9.02
C ALA A 5 -47.24 -33.91 -8.12
N SER A 6 -46.52 -34.52 -7.18
CA SER A 6 -45.52 -33.84 -6.36
C SER A 6 -44.49 -33.17 -7.27
N PRO A 7 -44.06 -31.93 -6.97
CA PRO A 7 -43.00 -31.30 -7.74
C PRO A 7 -41.74 -32.19 -7.70
N PRO A 8 -40.96 -32.24 -8.80
CA PRO A 8 -39.74 -33.03 -8.83
C PRO A 8 -38.80 -32.61 -7.69
N PRO A 9 -38.05 -33.55 -7.11
CA PRO A 9 -37.14 -33.26 -6.02
C PRO A 9 -36.11 -32.21 -6.46
N GLU A 10 -35.91 -31.19 -5.63
CA GLU A 10 -34.92 -30.14 -5.90
C GLU A 10 -33.52 -30.74 -6.01
N MET A 11 -32.78 -30.32 -7.03
CA MET A 11 -31.40 -30.76 -7.25
C MET A 11 -30.52 -30.25 -6.11
N SER A 12 -29.94 -31.15 -5.32
CA SER A 12 -29.02 -30.78 -4.25
C SER A 12 -27.73 -30.21 -4.84
N LEU A 13 -27.44 -28.94 -4.53
CA LEU A 13 -26.21 -28.27 -4.96
C LEU A 13 -25.05 -28.42 -3.97
N ILE A 14 -25.19 -29.30 -2.96
CA ILE A 14 -24.17 -29.51 -1.91
C ILE A 14 -22.82 -29.92 -2.50
N ALA A 15 -22.82 -30.72 -3.57
CA ALA A 15 -21.59 -31.13 -4.26
C ALA A 15 -20.78 -29.94 -4.81
N PHE A 16 -21.44 -28.81 -5.11
CA PHE A 16 -20.84 -27.59 -5.65
C PHE A 16 -20.57 -26.52 -4.58
N GLN A 17 -20.79 -26.82 -3.30
CA GLN A 17 -20.60 -25.85 -2.21
C GLN A 17 -19.19 -25.24 -2.23
N GLY A 18 -18.16 -26.05 -2.48
CA GLY A 18 -16.79 -25.58 -2.57
C GLY A 18 -16.59 -24.57 -3.71
N ASP A 19 -17.22 -24.82 -4.85
CA ASP A 19 -17.15 -23.93 -6.02
C ASP A 19 -17.84 -22.60 -5.74
N PHE A 20 -18.98 -22.61 -5.06
CA PHE A 20 -19.65 -21.37 -4.61
C PHE A 20 -18.78 -20.58 -3.63
N CYS A 21 -18.15 -21.26 -2.66
CA CYS A 21 -17.28 -20.61 -1.67
C CYS A 21 -16.06 -19.98 -2.35
N PHE A 22 -15.40 -20.68 -3.27
CA PHE A 22 -14.28 -20.11 -4.03
C PHE A 22 -14.72 -18.97 -4.94
N ALA A 23 -15.81 -19.13 -5.70
CA ALA A 23 -16.32 -18.08 -6.57
C ALA A 23 -16.63 -16.80 -5.78
N PHE A 24 -17.23 -16.95 -4.59
CA PHE A 24 -17.48 -15.83 -3.68
C PHE A 24 -16.18 -15.20 -3.18
N MET A 25 -15.23 -15.98 -2.68
CA MET A 25 -13.93 -15.49 -2.22
C MET A 25 -13.18 -14.73 -3.32
N PHE A 26 -13.13 -15.25 -4.55
CA PHE A 26 -12.45 -14.61 -5.69
C PHE A 26 -13.23 -13.44 -6.30
N SER A 27 -14.52 -13.31 -6.01
CA SER A 27 -15.27 -12.08 -6.31
C SER A 27 -14.77 -10.90 -5.47
N ASN A 28 -14.17 -11.16 -4.31
CA ASN A 28 -13.50 -10.14 -3.52
C ASN A 28 -12.17 -9.74 -4.19
N PHE A 29 -12.19 -8.58 -4.85
CA PHE A 29 -11.04 -8.06 -5.56
C PHE A 29 -9.80 -7.90 -4.69
N VAL A 30 -9.93 -7.50 -3.41
CA VAL A 30 -8.76 -7.30 -2.52
C VAL A 30 -7.94 -8.58 -2.41
N TRP A 31 -8.62 -9.69 -2.19
CA TRP A 31 -7.99 -10.99 -2.02
C TRP A 31 -7.46 -11.52 -3.34
N ARG A 32 -8.24 -11.35 -4.41
CA ARG A 32 -7.84 -11.76 -5.74
C ARG A 32 -6.57 -11.01 -6.18
N SER A 33 -6.54 -9.68 -6.14
CA SER A 33 -5.38 -8.90 -6.60
C SER A 33 -4.13 -9.12 -5.73
N TYR A 34 -4.31 -9.34 -4.43
CA TYR A 34 -3.21 -9.70 -3.51
C TYR A 34 -2.66 -11.11 -3.79
N GLY A 35 -3.57 -12.02 -4.13
CA GLY A 35 -3.31 -13.43 -4.32
C GLY A 35 -2.87 -13.85 -5.73
N THR A 36 -3.16 -13.05 -6.76
CA THR A 36 -2.91 -13.48 -8.14
C THR A 36 -1.40 -13.62 -8.41
N PRO A 37 -0.92 -14.74 -9.00
CA PRO A 37 -1.63 -15.97 -9.37
C PRO A 37 -1.45 -17.11 -8.35
N TRP A 38 -0.78 -16.88 -7.22
CA TRP A 38 -0.44 -17.94 -6.26
C TRP A 38 -1.69 -18.46 -5.52
N LEU A 39 -2.66 -17.61 -5.22
CA LEU A 39 -3.92 -17.99 -4.56
C LEU A 39 -4.82 -18.82 -5.47
N ASP A 40 -4.90 -18.46 -6.76
CA ASP A 40 -5.61 -19.26 -7.77
C ASP A 40 -4.99 -20.66 -7.90
N GLN A 41 -3.66 -20.73 -7.89
CA GLN A 41 -2.92 -22.00 -7.95
C GLN A 41 -3.11 -22.82 -6.66
N ALA A 42 -3.18 -22.18 -5.49
CA ALA A 42 -3.49 -22.84 -4.22
C ALA A 42 -4.92 -23.42 -4.23
N ALA A 43 -5.92 -22.64 -4.67
CA ALA A 43 -7.30 -23.09 -4.82
C ALA A 43 -7.45 -24.25 -5.83
N ALA A 44 -6.62 -24.26 -6.88
CA ALA A 44 -6.56 -25.36 -7.84
C ALA A 44 -5.75 -26.57 -7.36
N GLY A 45 -5.22 -26.57 -6.14
CA GLY A 45 -4.43 -27.66 -5.57
C GLY A 45 -3.02 -27.80 -6.13
N LYS A 46 -2.55 -26.85 -6.93
CA LYS A 46 -1.23 -26.90 -7.60
C LYS A 46 -0.07 -26.63 -6.64
N LEU A 47 -0.34 -26.05 -5.47
CA LEU A 47 0.67 -25.68 -4.46
C LEU A 47 0.62 -26.56 -3.21
N GLY A 48 0.14 -27.79 -3.37
CA GLY A 48 0.07 -28.79 -2.29
C GLY A 48 -1.24 -28.79 -1.52
N SER A 49 -1.48 -29.89 -0.80
CA SER A 49 -2.72 -30.13 -0.05
C SER A 49 -2.94 -29.11 1.06
N LEU A 50 -1.90 -28.72 1.80
CA LEU A 50 -2.01 -27.74 2.88
C LEU A 50 -2.46 -26.36 2.35
N SER A 51 -1.93 -25.92 1.20
CA SER A 51 -2.35 -24.68 0.56
C SER A 51 -3.81 -24.74 0.12
N LEU A 52 -4.22 -25.86 -0.47
CA LEU A 52 -5.61 -26.08 -0.89
C LEU A 52 -6.55 -26.07 0.31
N ASP A 53 -6.20 -26.79 1.38
CA ASP A 53 -7.01 -26.91 2.58
C ASP A 53 -7.13 -25.59 3.33
N ALA A 54 -6.06 -24.80 3.39
CA ALA A 54 -6.09 -23.44 3.93
C ALA A 54 -7.00 -22.53 3.10
N THR A 55 -6.96 -22.66 1.77
CA THR A 55 -7.80 -21.86 0.86
C THR A 55 -9.27 -22.24 0.98
N LYS A 56 -9.57 -23.54 1.13
CA LYS A 56 -10.93 -24.02 1.45
C LYS A 56 -11.42 -23.44 2.76
N ALA A 57 -10.60 -23.53 3.82
CA ALA A 57 -10.94 -22.98 5.14
C ALA A 57 -11.30 -21.49 5.06
N LEU A 58 -10.46 -20.67 4.40
CA LEU A 58 -10.73 -19.25 4.17
C LEU A 58 -12.03 -19.02 3.40
N SER A 59 -12.23 -19.74 2.29
CA SER A 59 -13.40 -19.56 1.43
C SER A 59 -14.71 -19.94 2.12
N GLU A 60 -14.75 -21.06 2.84
CA GLU A 60 -15.93 -21.54 3.56
C GLU A 60 -16.26 -20.61 4.74
N ALA A 61 -15.25 -20.25 5.54
CA ALA A 61 -15.42 -19.35 6.67
C ALA A 61 -15.98 -17.99 6.22
N ASN A 62 -15.39 -17.41 5.17
CA ASN A 62 -15.84 -16.13 4.64
C ASN A 62 -17.24 -16.20 4.00
N PHE A 63 -17.50 -17.19 3.15
CA PHE A 63 -18.82 -17.38 2.54
C PHE A 63 -19.90 -17.56 3.61
N GLY A 64 -19.63 -18.44 4.59
CA GLY A 64 -20.53 -18.73 5.69
C GLY A 64 -20.88 -17.48 6.49
N ARG A 65 -19.87 -16.71 6.89
CA ARG A 65 -20.05 -15.46 7.62
C ARG A 65 -20.84 -14.42 6.81
N SER A 66 -20.42 -14.13 5.58
CA SER A 66 -21.03 -13.09 4.74
C SER A 66 -22.46 -13.40 4.31
N ASN A 67 -22.84 -14.68 4.25
CA ASN A 67 -24.18 -15.11 3.85
C ASN A 67 -25.00 -15.67 5.03
N HIS A 68 -24.55 -15.46 6.26
CA HIS A 68 -25.19 -15.94 7.49
C HIS A 68 -25.52 -17.45 7.47
N LYS A 69 -24.56 -18.27 7.02
CA LYS A 69 -24.62 -19.74 7.01
C LYS A 69 -23.67 -20.31 8.08
N PRO A 70 -24.14 -20.49 9.33
CA PRO A 70 -23.28 -20.87 10.46
C PRO A 70 -22.61 -22.24 10.29
N ASP A 71 -23.26 -23.19 9.63
CA ASP A 71 -22.68 -24.53 9.40
C ASP A 71 -21.46 -24.48 8.45
N ILE A 72 -21.54 -23.66 7.40
CA ILE A 72 -20.43 -23.46 6.46
C ILE A 72 -19.31 -22.68 7.14
N GLU A 73 -19.65 -21.65 7.92
CA GLU A 73 -18.68 -20.89 8.69
C GLU A 73 -17.90 -21.80 9.66
N LEU A 74 -18.62 -22.60 10.46
CA LEU A 74 -18.03 -23.52 11.43
C LEU A 74 -17.12 -24.54 10.73
N LYS A 75 -17.53 -25.07 9.58
CA LYS A 75 -16.71 -25.98 8.79
C LYS A 75 -15.38 -25.34 8.38
N GLY A 76 -15.42 -24.10 7.90
CA GLY A 76 -14.23 -23.32 7.55
C GLY A 76 -13.30 -23.10 8.75
N VAL A 77 -13.85 -22.69 9.90
CA VAL A 77 -13.10 -22.48 11.15
C VAL A 77 -12.46 -23.77 11.68
N VAL A 78 -13.18 -24.90 11.62
CA VAL A 78 -12.63 -26.22 11.99
C VAL A 78 -11.50 -26.61 11.04
N GLN A 79 -11.65 -26.36 9.75
CA GLN A 79 -10.61 -26.65 8.76
C GLN A 79 -9.37 -25.75 8.96
N TYR A 80 -9.55 -24.48 9.31
CA TYR A 80 -8.46 -23.58 9.70
C TYR A 80 -7.64 -24.16 10.86
N GLY A 81 -8.30 -24.64 11.92
CA GLY A 81 -7.63 -25.29 13.05
C GLY A 81 -6.88 -26.58 12.68
N LYS A 82 -7.39 -27.37 11.73
CA LYS A 82 -6.66 -28.54 11.19
C LYS A 82 -5.42 -28.13 10.42
N CYS A 83 -5.53 -27.11 9.56
CA CYS A 83 -4.39 -26.58 8.79
C CYS A 83 -3.27 -26.10 9.70
N LEU A 84 -3.60 -25.44 10.83
CA LEU A 84 -2.61 -25.03 11.83
C LEU A 84 -1.83 -26.21 12.42
N LYS A 85 -2.52 -27.32 12.75
CA LYS A 85 -1.87 -28.54 13.27
C LYS A 85 -0.93 -29.17 12.24
N THR A 86 -1.39 -29.26 10.98
CA THR A 86 -0.57 -29.79 9.88
C THR A 86 0.65 -28.92 9.61
N LEU A 87 0.46 -27.60 9.58
CA LEU A 87 1.55 -26.63 9.42
C LEU A 87 2.57 -26.73 10.56
N ALA A 88 2.12 -26.84 11.81
CA ALA A 88 3.00 -27.01 12.96
C ALA A 88 3.83 -28.31 12.85
N GLY A 89 3.22 -29.41 12.42
CA GLY A 89 3.92 -30.67 12.15
C GLY A 89 4.97 -30.53 11.04
N ALA A 90 4.63 -29.85 9.94
CA ALA A 90 5.55 -29.60 8.84
C ALA A 90 6.76 -28.78 9.28
N LEU A 91 6.53 -27.70 10.05
CA LEU A 91 7.60 -26.87 10.60
C LEU A 91 8.48 -27.61 11.61
N GLY A 92 7.89 -28.50 12.43
CA GLY A 92 8.61 -29.31 13.42
C GLY A 92 9.51 -30.40 12.83
N SER A 93 9.26 -30.81 11.59
CA SER A 93 10.02 -31.89 10.92
C SER A 93 11.38 -31.49 10.35
N GLY A 94 11.81 -30.22 10.52
CA GLY A 94 13.18 -29.78 10.23
C GLY A 94 13.52 -29.55 8.76
N ALA A 95 12.54 -29.49 7.85
CA ALA A 95 12.81 -29.26 6.42
C ALA A 95 13.18 -27.79 6.13
N VAL A 96 14.45 -27.44 6.31
CA VAL A 96 15.03 -26.18 5.80
C VAL A 96 15.05 -26.19 4.26
N GLN A 97 15.33 -27.35 3.66
CA GLN A 97 15.24 -27.53 2.22
C GLN A 97 13.79 -27.68 1.77
N GLY A 98 13.37 -26.79 0.86
CA GLY A 98 12.02 -26.81 0.31
C GLY A 98 10.99 -26.04 1.14
N GLY A 99 11.34 -25.45 2.29
CA GLY A 99 10.42 -24.75 3.20
C GLY A 99 9.59 -23.62 2.56
N GLN A 100 9.99 -23.08 1.41
CA GLN A 100 9.26 -22.03 0.69
C GLN A 100 7.81 -22.43 0.32
N HIS A 101 7.51 -23.74 0.20
CA HIS A 101 6.14 -24.20 -0.06
C HIS A 101 5.16 -23.88 1.09
N LEU A 102 5.67 -23.66 2.31
CA LEU A 102 4.87 -23.29 3.47
C LEU A 102 4.50 -21.80 3.49
N LEU A 103 5.08 -20.97 2.62
CA LEU A 103 4.80 -19.54 2.58
C LEU A 103 3.33 -19.28 2.22
N VAL A 104 2.84 -19.96 1.17
CA VAL A 104 1.47 -19.82 0.67
C VAL A 104 0.41 -20.19 1.71
N PRO A 105 0.44 -21.37 2.37
CA PRO A 105 -0.56 -21.68 3.37
C PRO A 105 -0.51 -20.71 4.56
N ILE A 106 0.67 -20.23 5.00
CA ILE A 106 0.75 -19.22 6.07
C ILE A 106 0.08 -17.90 5.64
N LEU A 107 0.32 -17.45 4.40
CA LEU A 107 -0.35 -16.26 3.85
C LEU A 107 -1.88 -16.41 3.85
N VAL A 108 -2.40 -17.57 3.43
CA VAL A 108 -3.85 -17.83 3.42
C VAL A 108 -4.41 -17.88 4.84
N LEU A 109 -3.69 -18.47 5.79
CA LEU A 109 -4.10 -18.51 7.20
C LEU A 109 -4.05 -17.11 7.84
N LEU A 110 -3.10 -16.26 7.45
CA LEU A 110 -3.08 -14.83 7.82
C LEU A 110 -4.32 -14.11 7.28
N MET A 111 -4.70 -14.33 6.03
CA MET A 111 -5.94 -13.77 5.46
C MET A 111 -7.17 -14.21 6.25
N HIS A 112 -7.22 -15.47 6.69
CA HIS A 112 -8.28 -15.96 7.56
C HIS A 112 -8.30 -15.23 8.91
N ALA A 113 -7.17 -15.13 9.60
CA ALA A 113 -7.07 -14.42 10.88
C ALA A 113 -7.51 -12.94 10.75
N ALA A 114 -7.04 -12.26 9.69
CA ALA A 114 -7.42 -10.88 9.40
C ALA A 114 -8.93 -10.71 9.13
N SER A 115 -9.54 -11.66 8.42
CA SER A 115 -11.00 -11.66 8.15
C SER A 115 -11.85 -11.83 9.41
N TYR A 116 -11.25 -12.38 10.47
CA TYR A 116 -11.87 -12.56 11.77
C TYR A 116 -11.51 -11.46 12.78
N ALA A 117 -10.75 -10.45 12.36
CA ALA A 117 -10.16 -9.45 13.25
C ALA A 117 -9.37 -10.09 14.42
N ASP A 118 -8.82 -11.28 14.22
CA ASP A 118 -7.95 -11.95 15.18
C ASP A 118 -6.55 -11.35 15.10
N GLN A 119 -6.35 -10.26 15.83
CA GLN A 119 -5.07 -9.53 15.87
C GLN A 119 -3.93 -10.42 16.37
N THR A 120 -4.18 -11.24 17.39
CA THR A 120 -3.18 -12.13 17.98
C THR A 120 -2.74 -13.18 16.97
N GLY A 121 -3.69 -13.86 16.33
CA GLY A 121 -3.41 -14.83 15.27
C GLY A 121 -2.67 -14.19 14.09
N ALA A 122 -3.10 -13.00 13.66
CA ALA A 122 -2.43 -12.26 12.58
C ALA A 122 -0.96 -11.95 12.93
N VAL A 123 -0.66 -11.49 14.14
CA VAL A 123 0.72 -11.22 14.60
C VAL A 123 1.56 -12.50 14.62
N PHE A 124 1.01 -13.63 15.06
CA PHE A 124 1.73 -14.91 15.02
C PHE A 124 2.05 -15.34 13.58
N HIS A 125 1.11 -15.20 12.65
CA HIS A 125 1.36 -15.49 11.24
C HIS A 125 2.41 -14.56 10.63
N LEU A 126 2.37 -13.26 10.92
CA LEU A 126 3.40 -12.30 10.48
C LEU A 126 4.80 -12.69 10.96
N ARG A 127 4.93 -13.07 12.23
CA ARG A 127 6.19 -13.58 12.78
C ARG A 127 6.63 -14.88 12.12
N GLY A 128 5.68 -15.79 11.87
CA GLY A 128 5.91 -17.05 11.15
C GLY A 128 6.44 -16.81 9.73
N LEU A 129 5.84 -15.88 8.98
CA LEU A 129 6.29 -15.48 7.65
C LEU A 129 7.72 -14.95 7.71
N ALA A 130 8.00 -13.95 8.55
CA ALA A 130 9.32 -13.38 8.70
C ALA A 130 10.38 -14.43 9.05
N ARG A 131 10.07 -15.34 9.98
CA ARG A 131 10.98 -16.44 10.34
C ARG A 131 11.21 -17.41 9.19
N LEU A 132 10.15 -17.78 8.46
CA LEU A 132 10.25 -18.68 7.32
C LEU A 132 11.13 -18.08 6.22
N LEU A 133 10.95 -16.80 5.91
CA LEU A 133 11.81 -16.05 4.98
C LEU A 133 13.28 -16.18 5.40
N HIS A 134 13.62 -15.85 6.65
CA HIS A 134 14.99 -15.98 7.15
C HIS A 134 15.56 -17.40 7.01
N LEU A 135 14.76 -18.44 7.27
CA LEU A 135 15.21 -19.82 7.16
C LEU A 135 15.44 -20.25 5.70
N CYS A 136 14.60 -19.80 4.78
CA CYS A 136 14.70 -20.17 3.37
C CYS A 136 15.78 -19.36 2.61
N GLY A 137 16.00 -18.11 3.01
CA GLY A 137 16.81 -17.15 2.25
C GLY A 137 16.10 -16.65 0.98
N PRO A 138 16.54 -15.50 0.42
CA PRO A 138 15.94 -14.93 -0.78
C PRO A 138 16.10 -15.82 -2.04
N GLU A 139 17.12 -16.68 -2.08
CA GLU A 139 17.41 -17.59 -3.19
C GLU A 139 16.28 -18.60 -3.43
N ALA A 140 15.55 -18.95 -2.37
CA ALA A 140 14.41 -19.87 -2.43
C ALA A 140 13.20 -19.30 -3.19
N PHE A 141 13.16 -17.99 -3.43
CA PHE A 141 12.02 -17.27 -4.02
C PHE A 141 12.28 -16.77 -5.44
N GLN A 142 13.26 -17.33 -6.16
CA GLN A 142 13.65 -16.91 -7.51
C GLN A 142 12.74 -17.41 -8.64
N ALA A 143 11.75 -18.24 -8.33
CA ALA A 143 10.87 -18.88 -9.30
C ALA A 143 9.39 -18.67 -8.98
N GLN A 144 8.57 -18.62 -10.03
CA GLN A 144 7.12 -18.58 -9.89
C GLN A 144 6.58 -19.94 -9.45
N PRO A 145 5.49 -19.98 -8.65
CA PRO A 145 4.73 -18.84 -8.12
C PRO A 145 5.27 -18.25 -6.80
N PHE A 146 6.35 -18.81 -6.25
CA PHE A 146 6.87 -18.41 -4.93
C PHE A 146 7.44 -16.99 -4.92
N LEU A 147 7.96 -16.48 -6.04
CA LEU A 147 8.32 -15.07 -6.16
C LEU A 147 7.12 -14.14 -5.92
N ASN A 148 5.94 -14.47 -6.47
CA ASN A 148 4.73 -13.66 -6.24
C ASN A 148 4.22 -13.78 -4.80
N ALA A 149 4.35 -14.95 -4.17
CA ALA A 149 4.04 -15.11 -2.75
C ALA A 149 5.03 -14.36 -1.86
N PHE A 150 6.31 -14.29 -2.25
CA PHE A 150 7.32 -13.47 -1.60
C PHE A 150 6.96 -11.98 -1.68
N GLU A 151 6.56 -11.47 -2.86
CA GLU A 151 6.11 -10.08 -3.02
C GLU A 151 4.90 -9.73 -2.15
N ALA A 152 3.90 -10.62 -2.11
CA ALA A 152 2.74 -10.48 -1.24
C ALA A 152 3.14 -10.42 0.24
N THR A 153 4.06 -11.31 0.65
CA THR A 153 4.60 -11.33 2.01
C THR A 153 5.35 -10.06 2.35
N ARG A 154 6.20 -9.59 1.43
CA ARG A 154 7.00 -8.37 1.56
C ARG A 154 6.12 -7.16 1.78
N ALA A 155 5.07 -6.99 0.97
CA ALA A 155 4.10 -5.91 1.13
C ALA A 155 3.37 -5.98 2.48
N THR A 156 3.00 -7.18 2.93
CA THR A 156 2.31 -7.38 4.21
C THR A 156 3.19 -7.07 5.42
N LEU A 157 4.42 -7.57 5.44
CA LEU A 157 5.38 -7.27 6.51
C LEU A 157 5.71 -5.77 6.54
N LEU A 158 5.83 -5.14 5.36
CA LEU A 158 6.06 -3.70 5.24
C LEU A 158 4.98 -2.87 5.94
N VAL A 159 3.70 -3.17 5.72
CA VAL A 159 2.61 -2.45 6.40
C VAL A 159 2.68 -2.63 7.91
N ALA A 160 2.93 -3.85 8.38
CA ALA A 160 3.07 -4.13 9.81
C ALA A 160 4.25 -3.36 10.43
N SER A 161 5.36 -3.25 9.71
CA SER A 161 6.54 -2.53 10.15
C SER A 161 6.43 -1.02 10.09
N LEU A 162 5.68 -0.46 9.13
CA LEU A 162 5.33 0.96 9.14
C LEU A 162 4.49 1.29 10.38
N TYR A 163 3.49 0.45 10.69
CA TYR A 163 2.66 0.62 11.88
C TYR A 163 3.47 0.50 13.19
N GLY A 164 4.33 -0.52 13.28
CA GLY A 164 5.19 -0.73 14.45
C GLY A 164 6.41 0.17 14.51
N LYS A 165 6.70 0.95 13.45
CA LYS A 165 7.94 1.72 13.27
C LYS A 165 9.18 0.86 13.52
N GLN A 166 9.14 -0.37 13.02
CA GLN A 166 10.22 -1.35 13.19
C GLN A 166 10.88 -1.63 11.85
N ARG A 167 12.20 -1.49 11.83
CA ARG A 167 13.06 -1.85 10.70
C ARG A 167 12.79 -3.28 10.23
N LEU A 168 12.82 -3.47 8.92
CA LEU A 168 12.70 -4.78 8.30
C LEU A 168 14.02 -5.23 7.71
N PHE A 169 14.37 -6.49 7.93
CA PHE A 169 15.49 -7.15 7.25
C PHE A 169 15.38 -7.09 5.71
N LEU A 170 14.16 -6.88 5.20
CA LEU A 170 13.85 -6.77 3.77
C LEU A 170 14.45 -5.50 3.12
N GLU A 171 14.96 -4.54 3.90
CA GLU A 171 15.69 -3.38 3.37
C GLU A 171 17.13 -3.72 2.95
N GLU A 172 17.69 -4.85 3.39
CA GLU A 172 19.03 -5.27 2.97
C GLU A 172 19.04 -5.51 1.45
N GLU A 173 20.17 -5.19 0.80
CA GLU A 173 20.32 -5.30 -0.65
C GLU A 173 19.99 -6.71 -1.18
N ARG A 174 20.43 -7.76 -0.45
CA ARG A 174 20.17 -9.15 -0.85
C ARG A 174 18.67 -9.45 -0.99
N TRP A 175 17.82 -8.91 -0.13
CA TRP A 175 16.38 -9.13 -0.16
C TRP A 175 15.67 -8.34 -1.27
N ARG A 176 16.31 -7.27 -1.77
CA ARG A 176 15.82 -6.46 -2.89
C ARG A 176 16.30 -6.99 -4.25
N MET A 177 17.44 -7.67 -4.29
CA MET A 177 18.10 -8.08 -5.54
C MET A 177 17.99 -9.58 -5.82
N VAL A 178 18.32 -10.44 -4.85
CA VAL A 178 18.47 -11.88 -5.05
C VAL A 178 17.18 -12.57 -5.54
N PRO A 179 15.96 -12.25 -5.07
CA PRO A 179 14.74 -12.89 -5.57
C PRO A 179 14.53 -12.71 -7.09
N TYR A 180 15.17 -11.73 -7.71
CA TYR A 180 15.03 -11.39 -9.12
C TYR A 180 16.22 -11.80 -9.99
N GLU A 181 17.29 -12.37 -9.42
CA GLU A 181 18.54 -12.63 -10.16
C GLU A 181 18.35 -13.55 -11.36
N ARG A 182 17.55 -14.62 -11.22
CA ARG A 182 17.28 -15.55 -12.33
C ARG A 182 16.46 -14.93 -13.44
N ASN A 183 15.61 -13.96 -13.12
CA ASN A 183 14.65 -13.36 -14.04
C ASN A 183 14.47 -11.87 -13.71
N LYS A 184 15.45 -11.04 -14.07
CA LYS A 184 15.44 -9.60 -13.75
C LYS A 184 14.18 -8.88 -14.25
N GLY A 185 13.60 -9.35 -15.36
CA GLY A 185 12.35 -8.82 -15.92
C GLY A 185 11.10 -9.01 -15.06
N PHE A 186 11.15 -9.83 -13.99
CA PHE A 186 10.05 -9.98 -13.05
C PHE A 186 9.97 -8.85 -12.01
N LYS A 187 10.99 -8.00 -11.91
CA LYS A 187 10.96 -6.85 -11.01
C LYS A 187 10.09 -5.73 -11.61
N THR A 188 8.86 -5.65 -11.12
CA THR A 188 7.88 -4.67 -11.60
C THR A 188 8.18 -3.26 -11.08
N PRO A 189 7.64 -2.19 -11.70
CA PRO A 189 7.75 -0.85 -11.14
C PRO A 189 7.15 -0.75 -9.72
N GLN A 190 6.06 -1.46 -9.44
CA GLN A 190 5.52 -1.58 -8.07
C GLN A 190 6.54 -2.22 -7.11
N SER A 191 7.23 -3.27 -7.53
CA SER A 191 8.29 -3.92 -6.73
C SER A 191 9.48 -3.00 -6.46
N GLN A 192 9.80 -2.09 -7.39
CA GLN A 192 10.83 -1.05 -7.18
C GLN A 192 10.37 0.00 -6.16
N LEU A 193 9.10 0.40 -6.14
CA LEU A 193 8.57 1.30 -5.11
C LEU A 193 8.62 0.66 -3.72
N LEU A 194 8.33 -0.64 -3.62
CA LEU A 194 8.46 -1.37 -2.36
C LEU A 194 9.92 -1.38 -1.85
N ASP A 195 10.93 -1.40 -2.73
CA ASP A 195 12.35 -1.30 -2.33
C ASP A 195 12.71 0.05 -1.70
N ILE A 196 12.01 1.11 -2.10
CA ILE A 196 12.19 2.46 -1.54
C ILE A 196 11.44 2.55 -0.22
N LEU A 197 10.17 2.13 -0.20
CA LEU A 197 9.31 2.22 0.97
C LEU A 197 9.78 1.31 2.12
N VAL A 198 10.44 0.17 1.84
CA VAL A 198 10.93 -0.75 2.89
C VAL A 198 12.03 -0.17 3.78
N VAL A 199 12.71 0.89 3.33
CA VAL A 199 13.72 1.62 4.12
C VAL A 199 13.06 2.55 5.14
N VAL A 200 11.83 3.02 4.87
CA VAL A 200 11.14 4.03 5.70
C VAL A 200 10.95 3.56 7.15
N PRO A 201 10.46 2.34 7.47
CA PRO A 201 10.35 1.88 8.84
C PRO A 201 11.65 1.97 9.65
N GLY A 202 12.80 1.73 9.03
CA GLY A 202 14.11 1.88 9.69
C GLY A 202 14.47 3.34 9.97
N ILE A 203 14.05 4.29 9.13
CA ILE A 203 14.19 5.73 9.41
C ILE A 203 13.26 6.13 10.57
N LEU A 204 12.02 5.59 10.60
CA LEU A 204 11.07 5.86 11.69
C LEU A 204 11.62 5.39 13.04
N GLN A 205 12.14 4.17 13.09
CA GLN A 205 12.72 3.58 14.29
C GLN A 205 13.88 4.42 14.84
N ASP A 206 14.79 4.82 13.97
CA ASP A 206 15.97 5.59 14.36
C ASP A 206 15.56 7.02 14.79
N HIS A 207 14.57 7.63 14.13
CA HIS A 207 14.03 8.91 14.54
C HIS A 207 13.44 8.85 15.96
N GLU A 208 12.67 7.81 16.30
CA GLU A 208 12.16 7.64 17.68
C GLU A 208 13.28 7.47 18.70
N ALA A 209 14.33 6.73 18.35
CA ALA A 209 15.50 6.59 19.22
C ALA A 209 16.20 7.94 19.45
N THR A 210 16.36 8.77 18.41
CA THR A 210 16.98 10.10 18.55
C THR A 210 16.17 11.09 19.40
N GLN A 211 14.84 10.96 19.45
CA GLN A 211 14.00 11.79 20.33
C GLN A 211 14.17 11.45 21.81
N SER A 212 14.77 10.30 22.13
CA SER A 212 14.97 9.83 23.51
C SER A 212 16.35 10.14 24.10
N MET A 213 17.28 10.68 23.32
CA MET A 213 18.66 10.96 23.72
C MET A 213 18.96 12.46 23.60
N ASP A 214 19.19 13.13 24.74
CA ASP A 214 19.21 14.60 24.81
C ASP A 214 20.56 15.28 24.42
N GLU A 215 21.67 14.55 24.24
CA GLU A 215 23.01 15.20 24.22
C GLU A 215 23.88 15.02 22.95
N ASP A 216 23.55 14.13 21.99
CA ASP A 216 24.34 13.89 20.76
C ASP A 216 23.52 14.01 19.44
N GLY A 217 22.46 14.82 19.48
CA GLY A 217 21.38 14.82 18.48
C GLY A 217 21.70 15.43 17.12
N SER A 218 22.75 16.26 16.97
CA SER A 218 22.99 17.00 15.71
C SER A 218 23.51 16.11 14.58
N ASN A 219 24.51 15.25 14.85
CA ASN A 219 25.04 14.30 13.87
C ASN A 219 23.98 13.26 13.52
N SER A 220 23.28 12.71 14.53
CA SER A 220 22.19 11.74 14.31
C SER A 220 21.04 12.32 13.48
N ARG A 221 20.69 13.61 13.68
CA ARG A 221 19.68 14.31 12.87
C ARG A 221 20.14 14.51 11.42
N ALA A 222 21.40 14.87 11.20
CA ALA A 222 21.96 15.03 9.86
C ALA A 222 21.96 13.70 9.07
N GLU A 223 22.34 12.59 9.72
CA GLU A 223 22.31 11.25 9.12
C GLU A 223 20.88 10.81 8.74
N LEU A 224 19.89 11.12 9.59
CA LEU A 224 18.48 10.86 9.27
C LEU A 224 18.03 11.66 8.05
N LEU A 225 18.35 12.96 7.99
CA LEU A 225 18.02 13.80 6.85
C LEU A 225 18.66 13.27 5.56
N GLU A 226 19.94 12.94 5.57
CA GLU A 226 20.64 12.38 4.40
C GLU A 226 19.96 11.10 3.90
N ARG A 227 19.50 10.23 4.82
CA ARG A 227 18.77 9.01 4.45
C ARG A 227 17.42 9.31 3.82
N VAL A 228 16.68 10.30 4.33
CA VAL A 228 15.40 10.72 3.72
C VAL A 228 15.66 11.33 2.34
N GLU A 229 16.66 12.20 2.18
CA GLU A 229 17.07 12.78 0.89
C GLU A 229 17.41 11.70 -0.14
N ARG A 230 18.21 10.71 0.26
CA ARG A 230 18.58 9.58 -0.60
C ARG A 230 17.35 8.81 -1.09
N GLN A 231 16.36 8.61 -0.23
CA GLN A 231 15.10 7.96 -0.65
C GLN A 231 14.24 8.88 -1.51
N LEU A 232 14.18 10.20 -1.25
CA LEU A 232 13.47 11.16 -2.09
C LEU A 232 14.04 11.21 -3.52
N VAL A 233 15.36 11.31 -3.64
CA VAL A 233 16.06 11.28 -4.95
C VAL A 233 15.75 9.96 -5.67
N ALA A 234 15.87 8.82 -4.99
CA ALA A 234 15.53 7.52 -5.58
C ALA A 234 14.07 7.44 -6.06
N LEU A 235 13.14 7.99 -5.29
CA LEU A 235 11.71 8.03 -5.62
C LEU A 235 11.42 8.95 -6.81
N TYR A 236 12.07 10.11 -6.89
CA TYR A 236 11.93 11.03 -8.01
C TYR A 236 12.56 10.48 -9.30
N LEU A 237 13.71 9.82 -9.21
CA LEU A 237 14.31 9.10 -10.34
C LEU A 237 13.37 8.00 -10.86
N TRP A 238 12.76 7.23 -9.95
CA TRP A 238 11.75 6.24 -10.32
C TRP A 238 10.58 6.89 -11.06
N ARG A 239 10.10 8.07 -10.60
CA ARG A 239 8.97 8.78 -11.22
C ARG A 239 9.27 9.30 -12.61
N TRP A 240 10.50 9.79 -12.84
CA TRP A 240 10.97 10.17 -14.17
C TRP A 240 11.01 8.96 -15.11
N GLN A 241 11.58 7.84 -14.66
CA GLN A 241 11.61 6.60 -15.45
C GLN A 241 10.21 6.06 -15.72
N TRP A 242 9.29 6.17 -14.76
CA TRP A 242 7.90 5.80 -14.94
C TRP A 242 7.23 6.70 -15.98
N GLN A 243 7.45 8.02 -15.95
CA GLN A 243 6.90 8.95 -16.93
C GLN A 243 7.33 8.59 -18.36
N ALA A 244 8.62 8.34 -18.56
CA ALA A 244 9.17 8.01 -19.87
C ALA A 244 8.61 6.70 -20.45
N ARG A 245 8.26 5.74 -19.58
CA ARG A 245 7.75 4.42 -19.98
C ARG A 245 6.23 4.38 -20.15
N SER A 246 5.51 5.13 -19.33
CA SER A 246 4.07 4.93 -19.11
C SER A 246 3.24 6.21 -19.17
N GLY A 247 3.86 7.40 -19.21
CA GLY A 247 3.16 8.68 -19.12
C GLY A 247 2.13 8.91 -20.22
N ASN A 248 2.38 8.39 -21.42
CA ASN A 248 1.44 8.42 -22.56
C ASN A 248 0.18 7.56 -22.39
N HIS A 249 0.09 6.77 -21.32
CA HIS A 249 -1.10 5.98 -20.97
C HIS A 249 -1.97 6.66 -19.90
N VAL A 250 -1.68 7.92 -19.58
CA VAL A 250 -2.46 8.73 -18.65
C VAL A 250 -3.06 9.91 -19.39
N GLU A 251 -4.37 9.98 -19.36
CA GLU A 251 -5.16 11.04 -19.98
C GLU A 251 -6.01 11.73 -18.91
N SER A 252 -6.44 12.95 -19.21
CA SER A 252 -7.49 13.63 -18.45
C SER A 252 -8.65 13.90 -19.38
N ASP A 253 -9.84 13.41 -19.04
CA ASP A 253 -11.03 13.90 -19.72
C ASP A 253 -11.24 15.37 -19.31
N ALA A 254 -11.65 16.24 -20.24
CA ALA A 254 -12.15 17.59 -19.94
C ALA A 254 -13.52 17.56 -19.22
N GLY A 255 -13.84 16.45 -18.55
CA GLY A 255 -15.07 16.28 -17.82
C GLY A 255 -15.11 17.26 -16.66
N ASN A 256 -16.18 18.06 -16.62
CA ASN A 256 -16.58 18.89 -15.48
C ASN A 256 -16.76 18.00 -14.24
N THR A 257 -15.67 17.64 -13.57
CA THR A 257 -15.74 17.44 -12.13
C THR A 257 -16.00 18.84 -11.58
N PRO A 258 -17.16 19.10 -10.94
CA PRO A 258 -17.14 20.15 -9.96
C PRO A 258 -16.08 19.71 -8.95
N GLN A 259 -14.88 20.29 -9.01
CA GLN A 259 -14.28 20.69 -7.75
C GLN A 259 -15.44 21.38 -7.05
N LEU A 260 -15.90 20.81 -5.92
CA LEU A 260 -16.81 21.53 -5.06
C LEU A 260 -16.16 22.91 -4.95
N ASN A 261 -16.79 23.89 -5.59
CA ASN A 261 -16.53 25.29 -5.34
C ASN A 261 -17.03 25.48 -3.91
N GLY A 262 -16.31 24.92 -2.95
CA GLY A 262 -16.46 25.25 -1.56
C GLY A 262 -16.26 26.74 -1.49
N ARG A 263 -17.00 27.41 -0.62
CA ARG A 263 -16.85 28.84 -0.31
C ARG A 263 -15.40 29.24 0.03
N ALA A 264 -14.47 28.28 0.15
CA ALA A 264 -13.02 28.47 0.22
C ALA A 264 -12.39 29.12 -1.04
N ALA A 265 -12.96 28.96 -2.24
CA ALA A 265 -12.43 29.63 -3.44
C ALA A 265 -12.65 31.15 -3.42
N GLU A 266 -13.69 31.64 -2.73
CA GLU A 266 -13.95 33.07 -2.53
C GLU A 266 -13.01 33.68 -1.47
N ALA A 267 -12.40 32.86 -0.61
CA ALA A 267 -11.55 33.31 0.49
C ALA A 267 -10.04 33.36 0.15
N LEU A 268 -9.58 32.65 -0.89
CA LEU A 268 -8.13 32.45 -1.13
C LEU A 268 -7.48 33.39 -2.13
N GLY A 269 -8.25 34.22 -2.86
CA GLY A 269 -7.67 35.12 -3.86
C GLY A 269 -6.77 34.41 -4.89
N SER A 270 -6.10 35.19 -5.74
CA SER A 270 -5.40 34.72 -6.93
C SER A 270 -4.05 34.00 -6.70
N ILE A 271 -3.84 33.32 -5.57
CA ILE A 271 -2.54 32.69 -5.23
C ILE A 271 -2.55 31.15 -5.32
N GLY A 272 -3.72 30.52 -5.44
CA GLY A 272 -3.82 29.09 -5.75
C GLY A 272 -4.60 28.88 -7.02
N THR A 273 -3.94 28.76 -8.18
CA THR A 273 -4.63 28.42 -9.43
C THR A 273 -5.38 27.11 -9.23
N SER A 274 -6.71 27.19 -9.09
CA SER A 274 -7.63 26.07 -9.30
C SER A 274 -7.43 25.60 -10.74
N ARG A 275 -6.50 24.67 -10.95
CA ARG A 275 -6.46 23.89 -12.18
C ARG A 275 -7.69 23.01 -12.11
N GLN A 276 -8.67 23.30 -12.97
CA GLN A 276 -9.77 22.40 -13.33
C GLN A 276 -9.16 21.04 -13.66
N SER A 277 -9.07 20.19 -12.65
CA SER A 277 -8.35 18.94 -12.74
C SER A 277 -9.36 17.89 -13.18
N GLY A 278 -9.39 17.64 -14.49
CA GLY A 278 -10.27 16.64 -15.07
C GLY A 278 -10.01 15.24 -14.51
N ARG A 279 -10.95 14.34 -14.80
CA ARG A 279 -10.91 12.94 -14.38
C ARG A 279 -9.76 12.22 -15.07
N LEU A 280 -8.92 11.58 -14.27
CA LEU A 280 -7.80 10.79 -14.79
C LEU A 280 -8.31 9.49 -15.41
N ARG A 281 -7.76 9.17 -16.58
CA ARG A 281 -7.95 7.89 -17.26
C ARG A 281 -6.60 7.22 -17.41
N LEU A 282 -6.52 5.97 -17.00
CA LEU A 282 -5.31 5.18 -17.08
C LEU A 282 -5.52 3.99 -18.00
N GLY A 283 -4.50 3.68 -18.81
CA GLY A 283 -4.56 2.55 -19.74
C GLY A 283 -4.54 1.18 -19.09
N LYS A 284 -4.03 1.06 -17.85
CA LYS A 284 -3.90 -0.20 -17.11
C LYS A 284 -4.09 0.01 -15.60
N PHE A 285 -4.48 -1.07 -14.91
CA PHE A 285 -4.70 -1.02 -13.47
C PHE A 285 -3.39 -0.91 -12.68
N ALA A 286 -2.35 -1.63 -13.10
CA ALA A 286 -1.02 -1.53 -12.50
C ALA A 286 -0.47 -0.09 -12.47
N LEU A 287 -0.71 0.70 -13.52
CA LEU A 287 -0.26 2.09 -13.58
C LEU A 287 -0.90 2.97 -12.49
N ALA A 288 -2.18 2.72 -12.18
CA ALA A 288 -2.89 3.45 -11.15
C ALA A 288 -2.34 3.12 -9.76
N THR A 289 -2.10 1.85 -9.50
CA THR A 289 -1.61 1.39 -8.19
C THR A 289 -0.15 1.77 -7.96
N GLU A 290 0.67 1.80 -9.02
CA GLU A 290 2.02 2.35 -9.02
C GLU A 290 2.03 3.85 -8.67
N LEU A 291 1.19 4.67 -9.32
CA LEU A 291 1.10 6.11 -9.02
C LEU A 291 0.60 6.39 -7.60
N MET A 292 -0.40 5.63 -7.14
CA MET A 292 -0.89 5.76 -5.77
C MET A 292 0.20 5.38 -4.75
N LEU A 293 0.94 4.29 -4.99
CA LEU A 293 2.02 3.87 -4.09
C LEU A 293 3.21 4.82 -4.11
N TYR A 294 3.55 5.39 -5.27
CA TYR A 294 4.53 6.48 -5.38
C TYR A 294 4.14 7.65 -4.47
N ASN A 295 2.90 8.13 -4.59
CA ASN A 295 2.43 9.27 -3.81
C ASN A 295 2.35 8.96 -2.32
N ALA A 296 1.97 7.74 -1.92
CA ALA A 296 1.99 7.34 -0.52
C ALA A 296 3.42 7.29 0.04
N THR A 297 4.38 6.81 -0.75
CA THR A 297 5.81 6.79 -0.36
C THR A 297 6.36 8.22 -0.26
N LEU A 298 5.97 9.09 -1.20
CA LEU A 298 6.33 10.50 -1.17
C LEU A 298 5.79 11.20 0.08
N MET A 299 4.54 10.92 0.45
CA MET A 299 3.93 11.44 1.68
C MET A 299 4.71 11.06 2.93
N TRP A 300 5.15 9.79 3.06
CA TRP A 300 6.00 9.36 4.16
C TRP A 300 7.31 10.12 4.25
N LEU A 301 8.01 10.27 3.12
CA LEU A 301 9.31 10.95 3.08
C LEU A 301 9.18 12.45 3.34
N ILE A 302 8.21 13.13 2.72
CA ILE A 302 7.93 14.56 2.96
C ILE A 302 7.52 14.79 4.42
N ALA A 303 6.60 13.98 4.97
CA ALA A 303 6.17 14.12 6.36
C ALA A 303 7.34 13.96 7.34
N LEU A 304 8.21 12.97 7.12
CA LEU A 304 9.43 12.79 7.92
C LEU A 304 10.36 14.00 7.80
N TYR A 305 10.53 14.52 6.59
CA TYR A 305 11.38 15.68 6.35
C TYR A 305 10.90 16.89 7.14
N TRP A 306 9.62 17.24 7.00
CA TRP A 306 9.01 18.35 7.75
C TRP A 306 9.06 18.15 9.25
N LYS A 307 8.97 16.90 9.73
CA LYS A 307 9.06 16.60 11.16
C LYS A 307 10.48 16.75 11.70
N ILE A 308 11.49 16.39 10.91
CA ILE A 308 12.89 16.44 11.33
C ILE A 308 13.48 17.84 11.14
N ASP A 309 13.22 18.52 10.03
CA ASP A 309 13.73 19.85 9.70
C ASP A 309 12.72 20.76 8.99
N PRO A 310 11.74 21.33 9.73
CA PRO A 310 10.67 22.12 9.13
C PRO A 310 11.17 23.41 8.44
N VAL A 311 12.28 24.00 8.90
CA VAL A 311 12.84 25.25 8.38
C VAL A 311 13.36 25.03 6.95
N SER A 312 14.25 24.06 6.74
CA SER A 312 14.86 23.83 5.42
C SER A 312 14.07 22.88 4.51
N ALA A 313 12.97 22.28 4.99
CA ALA A 313 12.26 21.19 4.31
C ALA A 313 11.92 21.53 2.84
N SER A 314 11.27 22.67 2.60
CA SER A 314 10.83 23.04 1.24
C SER A 314 12.00 23.12 0.26
N ALA A 315 13.03 23.89 0.60
CA ALA A 315 14.20 24.10 -0.26
C ALA A 315 14.97 22.78 -0.51
N ARG A 316 15.06 21.91 0.50
CA ARG A 316 15.75 20.63 0.36
C ARG A 316 14.95 19.59 -0.42
N ILE A 317 13.63 19.57 -0.29
CA ILE A 317 12.74 18.73 -1.12
C ILE A 317 12.90 19.13 -2.60
N GLU A 318 12.93 20.43 -2.89
CA GLU A 318 13.17 20.96 -4.24
C GLU A 318 14.57 20.57 -4.74
N ALA A 319 15.61 20.73 -3.92
CA ALA A 319 16.97 20.32 -4.27
C ALA A 319 17.08 18.82 -4.58
N CYS A 320 16.36 17.96 -3.86
CA CYS A 320 16.28 16.53 -4.17
C CYS A 320 15.62 16.26 -5.53
N ALA A 321 14.63 17.06 -5.90
CA ALA A 321 13.97 16.94 -7.20
C ALA A 321 14.88 17.39 -8.34
N ASP A 322 15.64 18.46 -8.14
CA ASP A 322 16.64 18.94 -9.09
C ASP A 322 17.77 17.92 -9.28
N ALA A 323 18.28 17.33 -8.18
CA ALA A 323 19.28 16.28 -8.22
C ALA A 323 18.81 15.00 -8.93
N ALA A 324 17.49 14.77 -8.97
CA ALA A 324 16.88 13.64 -9.67
C ALA A 324 16.50 13.96 -11.12
N MET A 325 16.72 15.20 -11.59
CA MET A 325 16.41 15.60 -12.96
C MET A 325 17.35 14.88 -13.94
N PRO A 326 16.83 14.24 -15.01
CA PRO A 326 17.67 13.62 -16.03
C PRO A 326 18.51 14.66 -16.81
N ASP A 327 19.79 14.36 -17.05
CA ASP A 327 20.73 15.24 -17.77
C ASP A 327 20.29 15.56 -19.20
N GLU A 328 19.75 14.55 -19.90
CA GLU A 328 19.11 14.73 -21.20
C GLU A 328 17.61 14.44 -21.04
N PRO A 329 16.73 15.45 -21.19
CA PRO A 329 15.31 15.17 -21.25
C PRO A 329 15.06 14.39 -22.55
N ALA A 330 15.02 13.06 -22.45
CA ALA A 330 14.58 12.20 -23.52
C ALA A 330 13.31 12.80 -24.14
N THR A 331 13.20 12.81 -25.47
CA THR A 331 12.02 13.28 -26.22
C THR A 331 10.69 12.64 -25.77
N ASN A 332 10.75 11.60 -24.93
CA ASN A 332 9.62 10.91 -24.30
C ASN A 332 9.05 11.62 -23.06
N TYR A 333 9.64 12.72 -22.58
CA TYR A 333 9.04 13.60 -21.56
C TYR A 333 8.04 14.58 -22.21
N LEU A 334 7.04 14.04 -22.91
CA LEU A 334 6.11 14.78 -23.77
C LEU A 334 5.29 15.85 -23.03
N SER A 335 4.95 15.57 -21.77
CA SER A 335 4.35 16.48 -20.78
C SER A 335 4.17 15.69 -19.48
N PHE A 336 4.13 16.37 -18.32
CA PHE A 336 3.64 15.76 -17.08
C PHE A 336 2.14 15.90 -16.90
N GLU A 337 1.48 16.81 -17.62
CA GLU A 337 0.04 16.97 -17.53
C GLU A 337 -0.66 15.68 -17.96
N PRO A 338 -1.65 15.20 -17.19
CA PRO A 338 -2.37 15.86 -16.08
C PRO A 338 -1.83 15.60 -14.66
N LEU A 339 -0.66 14.96 -14.54
CA LEU A 339 0.00 14.57 -13.29
C LEU A 339 0.99 15.63 -12.81
N ARG A 340 1.41 15.53 -11.55
CA ARG A 340 2.51 16.36 -11.01
C ARG A 340 3.88 15.81 -11.42
N ARG A 341 4.81 16.73 -11.64
CA ARG A 341 6.24 16.42 -11.83
C ARG A 341 6.93 16.13 -10.49
N PRO A 342 8.06 15.40 -10.48
CA PRO A 342 8.96 15.34 -9.34
C PRO A 342 9.28 16.75 -8.79
N GLY A 343 9.26 16.91 -7.46
CA GLY A 343 9.39 18.22 -6.80
C GLY A 343 8.18 19.15 -6.91
N GLY A 344 7.14 18.80 -7.69
CA GLY A 344 5.91 19.57 -7.80
C GLY A 344 4.98 19.49 -6.58
N ALA A 345 5.39 18.77 -5.55
CA ALA A 345 4.68 18.66 -4.28
C ALA A 345 5.70 18.84 -3.14
N VAL A 346 5.53 19.92 -2.39
CA VAL A 346 6.27 20.20 -1.15
C VAL A 346 5.43 19.89 0.10
N THR A 347 4.11 19.77 -0.08
CA THR A 347 3.15 19.42 0.98
C THR A 347 2.75 17.95 0.89
N VAL A 348 2.27 17.38 2.00
CA VAL A 348 1.64 16.05 2.00
C VAL A 348 0.22 16.07 1.39
N ARG A 349 -0.39 17.25 1.25
CA ARG A 349 -1.74 17.41 0.71
C ARG A 349 -1.80 17.14 -0.79
N ASP A 350 -0.84 17.64 -1.55
CA ASP A 350 -0.78 17.46 -3.00
C ASP A 350 -0.77 15.98 -3.46
N PRO A 351 0.12 15.11 -2.91
CA PRO A 351 0.10 13.69 -3.22
C PRO A 351 -1.17 12.99 -2.69
N ALA A 352 -1.73 13.43 -1.54
CA ALA A 352 -3.01 12.89 -1.05
C ALA A 352 -4.16 13.16 -2.04
N MET A 353 -4.22 14.36 -2.61
CA MET A 353 -5.20 14.71 -3.63
C MET A 353 -4.99 13.92 -4.93
N GLU A 354 -3.73 13.72 -5.36
CA GLU A 354 -3.44 12.91 -6.54
C GLU A 354 -3.81 11.44 -6.34
N ILE A 355 -3.58 10.87 -5.15
CA ILE A 355 -4.08 9.53 -4.77
C ILE A 355 -5.60 9.45 -4.96
N CYS A 356 -6.37 10.42 -4.45
CA CYS A 356 -7.83 10.39 -4.59
C CYS A 356 -8.27 10.49 -6.06
N ARG A 357 -7.61 11.34 -6.87
CA ARG A 357 -7.88 11.46 -8.32
C ARG A 357 -7.62 10.16 -9.06
N VAL A 358 -6.52 9.47 -8.75
CA VAL A 358 -6.20 8.17 -9.35
C VAL A 358 -7.17 7.09 -8.84
N PHE A 359 -7.52 7.14 -7.56
CA PHE A 359 -8.41 6.18 -6.94
C PHE A 359 -9.84 6.25 -7.50
N GLU A 360 -10.31 7.41 -7.95
CA GLU A 360 -11.60 7.54 -8.65
C GLU A 360 -11.64 6.59 -9.86
N TRP A 361 -10.58 6.53 -10.67
CA TRP A 361 -10.48 5.58 -11.78
C TRP A 361 -10.42 4.13 -11.28
N VAL A 362 -9.63 3.84 -10.24
CA VAL A 362 -9.51 2.50 -9.62
C VAL A 362 -10.86 1.98 -9.13
N ALA A 363 -11.65 2.82 -8.45
CA ALA A 363 -12.93 2.47 -7.88
C ALA A 363 -13.92 1.96 -8.95
N HIS A 364 -13.84 2.48 -10.17
CA HIS A 364 -14.67 2.04 -11.30
C HIS A 364 -14.11 0.83 -12.08
N HIS A 365 -12.81 0.52 -11.97
CA HIS A 365 -12.14 -0.47 -12.83
C HIS A 365 -11.56 -1.68 -12.10
N HIS A 366 -11.46 -1.66 -10.76
CA HIS A 366 -10.84 -2.73 -9.98
C HIS A 366 -11.41 -4.13 -10.26
N CYS A 367 -12.73 -4.29 -10.32
CA CYS A 367 -13.36 -5.59 -10.58
C CYS A 367 -12.91 -6.26 -11.90
N ARG A 368 -12.46 -5.49 -12.89
CA ARG A 368 -12.05 -6.00 -14.22
C ARG A 368 -10.57 -6.37 -14.28
N SER A 369 -9.74 -5.84 -13.38
CA SER A 369 -8.31 -6.14 -13.38
C SER A 369 -8.04 -7.58 -12.98
N LYS A 370 -7.07 -8.22 -13.63
CA LYS A 370 -6.50 -9.52 -13.24
C LYS A 370 -5.01 -9.39 -12.89
N GLU A 371 -4.49 -8.17 -12.82
CA GLU A 371 -3.09 -7.92 -12.51
C GLU A 371 -2.86 -8.08 -11.00
N PRO A 372 -1.71 -8.63 -10.58
CA PRO A 372 -1.33 -8.58 -9.18
C PRO A 372 -1.19 -7.12 -8.75
N SER A 373 -1.72 -6.81 -7.58
CA SER A 373 -1.55 -5.48 -7.01
C SER A 373 -1.44 -5.57 -5.50
N PHE A 374 -0.28 -5.16 -5.00
CA PHE A 374 -0.01 -5.06 -3.59
C PHE A 374 -0.38 -3.67 -3.08
N LEU A 375 -0.77 -3.58 -1.81
CA LEU A 375 -0.99 -2.31 -1.12
C LEU A 375 -2.03 -1.36 -1.75
N TYR A 376 -2.93 -1.79 -2.64
CA TYR A 376 -3.73 -0.82 -3.41
C TYR A 376 -4.66 0.09 -2.57
N LEU A 377 -5.10 -0.35 -1.39
CA LEU A 377 -5.86 0.48 -0.44
C LEU A 377 -4.98 1.29 0.52
N PHE A 378 -3.74 0.87 0.75
CA PHE A 378 -2.84 1.53 1.70
C PHE A 378 -2.62 3.02 1.37
N PRO A 379 -2.37 3.44 0.12
CA PRO A 379 -2.29 4.85 -0.24
C PRO A 379 -3.54 5.64 0.11
N MET A 380 -4.73 5.02 -0.02
CA MET A 380 -5.98 5.68 0.34
C MET A 380 -6.05 5.94 1.85
N GLY A 381 -5.59 5.00 2.68
CA GLY A 381 -5.49 5.21 4.13
C GLY A 381 -4.52 6.33 4.51
N VAL A 382 -3.37 6.38 3.83
CA VAL A 382 -2.36 7.45 4.00
C VAL A 382 -2.94 8.82 3.59
N ALA A 383 -3.61 8.90 2.43
CA ALA A 383 -4.25 10.12 1.94
C ALA A 383 -5.36 10.62 2.89
N MET A 384 -6.23 9.72 3.36
CA MET A 384 -7.32 10.06 4.28
C MET A 384 -6.81 10.70 5.57
N SER A 385 -5.66 10.25 6.08
CA SER A 385 -5.04 10.80 7.30
C SER A 385 -4.68 12.28 7.20
N VAL A 386 -4.45 12.78 5.98
CA VAL A 386 -4.15 14.20 5.70
C VAL A 386 -5.43 14.99 5.45
N LEU A 387 -6.40 14.36 4.78
CA LEU A 387 -7.63 15.00 4.35
C LEU A 387 -8.70 15.08 5.46
N GLU A 388 -8.44 14.52 6.64
CA GLU A 388 -9.35 14.57 7.79
C GLU A 388 -9.74 16.00 8.20
N ALA A 389 -8.83 16.97 8.02
CA ALA A 389 -9.06 18.38 8.32
C ALA A 389 -9.92 19.11 7.27
N GLU A 390 -10.26 18.47 6.14
CA GLU A 390 -11.02 19.05 5.03
C GLU A 390 -12.34 18.28 4.79
N PRO A 391 -13.47 18.75 5.37
CA PRO A 391 -14.73 18.00 5.35
C PRO A 391 -15.21 17.60 3.96
N GLU A 392 -15.10 18.51 2.98
CA GLU A 392 -15.53 18.27 1.60
C GLU A 392 -14.66 17.21 0.92
N THR A 393 -13.33 17.33 1.06
CA THR A 393 -12.38 16.39 0.47
C THR A 393 -12.49 15.00 1.12
N LYS A 394 -12.64 14.96 2.44
CA LYS A 394 -12.92 13.71 3.18
C LYS A 394 -14.22 13.04 2.72
N ALA A 395 -15.28 13.82 2.51
CA ALA A 395 -16.56 13.30 2.03
C ALA A 395 -16.42 12.72 0.62
N TRP A 396 -15.70 13.40 -0.28
CA TRP A 396 -15.40 12.89 -1.61
C TRP A 396 -14.61 11.58 -1.56
N ALA A 397 -13.49 11.56 -0.83
CA ALA A 397 -12.65 10.38 -0.65
C ALA A 397 -13.43 9.19 -0.06
N THR A 398 -14.30 9.44 0.92
CA THR A 398 -15.22 8.43 1.49
C THR A 398 -16.22 7.95 0.45
N SER A 399 -16.77 8.84 -0.37
CA SER A 399 -17.71 8.46 -1.44
C SER A 399 -17.06 7.52 -2.46
N LEU A 400 -15.77 7.72 -2.78
CA LEU A 400 -15.03 6.84 -3.68
C LEU A 400 -14.88 5.42 -3.11
N LEU A 401 -14.55 5.32 -1.82
CA LEU A 401 -14.47 4.02 -1.12
C LEU A 401 -15.82 3.31 -1.07
N ASN A 402 -16.92 4.05 -1.01
CA ASN A 402 -18.27 3.49 -0.97
C ASN A 402 -18.82 3.04 -2.35
N ILE A 403 -18.11 3.30 -3.45
CA ILE A 403 -18.49 2.80 -4.79
C ILE A 403 -18.53 1.26 -4.81
N SER A 404 -17.66 0.60 -4.02
CA SER A 404 -17.62 -0.85 -3.91
C SER A 404 -17.92 -1.29 -2.48
N PRO A 405 -18.80 -2.29 -2.27
CA PRO A 405 -19.08 -2.82 -0.93
C PRO A 405 -17.83 -3.44 -0.28
N ILE A 406 -16.85 -3.86 -1.09
CA ILE A 406 -15.57 -4.41 -0.62
C ILE A 406 -14.72 -3.34 0.07
N THR A 407 -14.79 -2.09 -0.40
CA THR A 407 -13.95 -0.98 0.08
C THR A 407 -14.69 -0.02 1.02
N ALA A 408 -16.02 -0.08 1.09
CA ALA A 408 -16.84 0.85 1.89
C ALA A 408 -16.46 0.90 3.38
N ASN A 409 -16.08 -0.23 3.95
CA ASN A 409 -15.68 -0.30 5.36
C ASN A 409 -14.22 0.12 5.60
N TYR A 410 -13.45 0.37 4.55
CA TYR A 410 -12.03 0.74 4.67
C TYR A 410 -11.85 2.10 5.37
N ALA A 411 -12.75 3.06 5.10
CA ALA A 411 -12.73 4.40 5.71
C ALA A 411 -13.00 4.39 7.23
N HIS A 412 -13.64 3.33 7.74
CA HIS A 412 -14.00 3.19 9.15
C HIS A 412 -12.91 2.46 9.96
N GLY A 413 -11.91 1.87 9.30
CA GLY A 413 -10.79 1.21 9.96
C GLY A 413 -9.69 2.19 10.38
N GLN A 414 -8.97 1.89 11.46
CA GLN A 414 -7.72 2.56 11.84
C GLN A 414 -6.57 2.16 10.87
N ASN A 415 -6.72 2.43 9.56
CA ASN A 415 -5.89 1.84 8.51
C ASN A 415 -4.73 2.72 8.03
N ALA A 416 -4.34 3.74 8.78
CA ALA A 416 -3.27 4.67 8.37
C ALA A 416 -1.84 4.13 8.55
N ALA A 417 -1.64 2.88 9.00
CA ALA A 417 -0.31 2.38 9.42
C ALA A 417 0.43 3.35 10.36
N GLY A 418 -0.30 4.11 11.19
CA GLY A 418 0.26 5.14 12.08
C GLY A 418 0.71 6.44 11.40
N PHE A 419 0.50 6.61 10.08
CA PHE A 419 0.98 7.77 9.31
C PHE A 419 0.51 9.12 9.88
N GLY A 420 -0.73 9.21 10.38
CA GLY A 420 -1.27 10.44 10.96
C GLY A 420 -0.40 11.06 12.06
N PHE A 421 0.42 10.28 12.77
CA PHE A 421 1.37 10.78 13.78
C PHE A 421 2.51 11.65 13.20
N TYR A 422 2.77 11.53 11.90
CA TYR A 422 3.83 12.26 11.20
C TYR A 422 3.30 13.46 10.41
N VAL A 423 1.97 13.62 10.32
CA VAL A 423 1.37 14.79 9.68
C VAL A 423 1.51 15.98 10.63
N THR A 424 2.42 16.90 10.31
CA THR A 424 2.62 18.14 11.08
C THR A 424 1.87 19.31 10.44
N PRO A 425 1.54 20.38 11.21
CA PRO A 425 0.98 21.60 10.64
C PRO A 425 1.85 22.20 9.52
N GLU A 426 3.17 22.10 9.65
CA GLU A 426 4.15 22.59 8.68
C GLU A 426 4.11 21.79 7.38
N ALA A 427 3.94 20.47 7.46
CA ALA A 427 3.79 19.60 6.29
C ALA A 427 2.50 19.86 5.49
N LEU A 428 1.48 20.43 6.14
CA LEU A 428 0.20 20.83 5.55
C LEU A 428 0.23 22.28 5.04
N HIS A 429 0.94 23.16 5.74
CA HIS A 429 0.93 24.61 5.56
C HIS A 429 2.36 25.18 5.56
N PRO A 430 3.19 24.83 4.57
CA PRO A 430 4.59 25.28 4.51
C PRO A 430 4.71 26.81 4.47
N GLU A 431 3.70 27.51 3.92
CA GLU A 431 3.64 28.97 3.87
C GLU A 431 3.71 29.62 5.26
N LYS A 432 3.24 28.92 6.30
CA LYS A 432 3.29 29.43 7.68
C LYS A 432 4.69 29.37 8.27
N VAL A 433 5.55 28.48 7.78
CA VAL A 433 6.96 28.41 8.19
C VAL A 433 7.75 29.51 7.52
N VAL A 434 7.60 29.66 6.21
CA VAL A 434 8.26 30.71 5.42
C VAL A 434 7.88 32.11 5.92
N ALA A 435 6.61 32.33 6.27
CA ALA A 435 6.17 33.61 6.85
C ALA A 435 6.82 33.90 8.22
N LYS A 436 7.04 32.89 9.07
CA LYS A 436 7.75 33.06 10.34
C LYS A 436 9.23 33.38 10.16
N GLU A 437 9.89 32.76 9.19
CA GLU A 437 11.28 33.08 8.83
C GLU A 437 11.42 34.51 8.31
N GLN A 438 10.46 34.99 7.52
CA GLN A 438 10.48 36.36 7.02
C GLN A 438 10.25 37.41 8.13
N LEU A 439 9.47 37.08 9.15
CA LEU A 439 9.21 37.96 10.30
C LEU A 439 10.45 38.15 11.19
N PHE A 440 11.27 37.10 11.34
CA PHE A 440 12.44 37.11 12.21
C PHE A 440 13.71 36.78 11.42
N SER A 441 14.46 37.80 11.03
CA SER A 441 15.81 37.60 10.49
C SER A 441 16.78 37.18 11.60
N ALA A 442 17.92 36.58 11.25
CA ALA A 442 19.00 36.30 12.20
C ALA A 442 19.46 37.56 12.98
N GLN A 443 19.35 38.74 12.36
CA GLN A 443 19.58 40.04 13.00
C GLN A 443 18.47 40.43 14.00
N HIS A 444 17.19 40.17 13.69
CA HIS A 444 16.08 40.40 14.62
C HIS A 444 16.20 39.52 15.87
N MET A 445 16.66 38.27 15.71
CA MET A 445 16.88 37.35 16.83
C MET A 445 18.05 37.76 17.72
N GLN A 446 19.12 38.33 17.17
CA GLN A 446 20.23 38.90 17.95
C GLN A 446 19.82 40.16 18.74
N GLN A 447 18.87 40.94 18.24
CA GLN A 447 18.36 42.13 18.92
C GLN A 447 17.36 41.82 20.04
N LEU A 448 16.73 40.65 20.02
CA LEU A 448 15.81 40.16 21.05
C LEU A 448 16.49 39.41 22.20
N ALA A 449 17.79 39.11 22.08
CA ALA A 449 18.58 38.40 23.10
C ALA A 449 19.30 39.34 24.09
N VAL A 450 18.85 40.59 24.21
CA VAL A 450 19.38 41.60 25.16
C VAL A 450 18.44 41.79 26.34
#